data_AF-A0A803SL61-F1
#
_entry.id   AF-A0A803SL61-F1
#
_cell.length_a   1.000
_cell.length_b   1.000
_cell.length_c   1.000
_cell.angle_alpha   90.00
_cell.angle_beta   90.00
_cell.angle_gamma   90.00
#
_symmetry.space_group_name_H-M   'P 1'
#
loop_
_entity.id
_entity.type
_entity.pdbx_description
1 polymer ?
#
loop_
_entity_poly.entity_id
_entity_poly.type
_entity_poly.pdbx_seq_one_letter_code
_entity_poly.pdbx_strand_id
1 'polypeptide(L)'
;MLFFQEDVIKTDDGCCETCRLPLTICGPKSTRSVIKYKGCEASSPVELTYCEGQCGSSSIYSYKANTMNHSCSCCKELRTTEKQVTLTCADGSTLDYSYIYIDECDCIGNECTPQSTSSPEQQKQQEQQQQQEEQQQQEEQQQQQQEQQEQQQQEEQQEQQQQQEQQQQEIQQ
;
A
#
# COMPACT_ATOMS: atom_id res chain seq x y z
N MET A 1 -12.83 10.62 -26.21
CA MET A 1 -13.56 9.34 -26.13
C MET A 1 -12.71 8.32 -26.88
N LEU A 2 -12.12 7.36 -26.17
CA LEU A 2 -11.28 6.32 -26.78
C LEU A 2 -12.18 5.31 -27.47
N PHE A 3 -11.89 5.06 -28.75
CA PHE A 3 -12.54 4.04 -29.56
C PHE A 3 -12.03 2.66 -29.13
N PHE A 4 -12.76 1.97 -28.25
CA PHE A 4 -12.69 0.51 -28.19
C PHE A 4 -13.51 -0.02 -29.35
N GLN A 5 -12.86 -0.45 -30.42
CA GLN A 5 -13.52 -1.19 -31.49
C GLN A 5 -13.67 -2.63 -30.97
N GLU A 6 -14.72 -2.87 -30.20
CA GLU A 6 -15.10 -4.21 -29.75
C GLU A 6 -15.64 -4.99 -30.96
N ASP A 7 -14.85 -5.91 -31.48
CA ASP A 7 -15.32 -6.88 -32.48
C ASP A 7 -16.20 -7.92 -31.78
N VAL A 8 -17.51 -7.64 -31.73
CA VAL A 8 -18.51 -8.60 -31.24
C VAL A 8 -18.79 -9.63 -32.34
N ILE A 9 -18.38 -10.87 -32.09
CA ILE A 9 -18.57 -12.00 -32.99
C ILE A 9 -19.75 -12.83 -32.49
N LYS A 10 -20.71 -13.13 -33.38
CA LYS A 10 -21.77 -14.09 -33.08
C LYS A 10 -21.25 -15.51 -33.19
N THR A 11 -21.65 -16.37 -32.26
CA THR A 11 -21.41 -17.81 -32.34
C THR A 11 -22.07 -18.37 -33.61
N ASP A 12 -21.60 -19.53 -34.09
CA ASP A 12 -22.03 -20.12 -35.37
C ASP A 12 -23.55 -20.38 -35.42
N ASP A 13 -24.17 -20.63 -34.27
CA ASP A 13 -25.61 -20.77 -34.06
C ASP A 13 -26.38 -19.44 -34.03
N GLY A 14 -25.68 -18.30 -34.02
CA GLY A 14 -26.25 -16.96 -34.04
C GLY A 14 -26.94 -16.51 -32.75
N CYS A 15 -27.00 -17.36 -31.72
CA CYS A 15 -27.70 -17.08 -30.47
C CYS A 15 -26.89 -16.21 -29.49
N CYS A 16 -25.55 -16.32 -29.51
CA CYS A 16 -24.70 -15.66 -28.54
C CYS A 16 -23.73 -14.68 -29.19
N GLU A 17 -23.49 -13.56 -28.52
CA GLU A 17 -22.49 -12.57 -28.88
C GLU A 17 -21.26 -12.75 -28.00
N THR A 18 -20.08 -12.77 -28.62
CA THR A 18 -18.80 -12.92 -27.94
C THR A 18 -17.89 -11.76 -28.28
N CYS A 19 -17.32 -11.10 -27.28
CA CYS A 19 -16.36 -10.04 -27.51
C CYS A 19 -15.01 -10.68 -27.85
N ARG A 20 -14.55 -10.50 -29.08
CA ARG A 20 -13.16 -10.81 -29.42
C ARG A 20 -12.32 -9.61 -29.00
N LEU A 21 -11.92 -9.63 -27.73
CA LEU A 21 -10.88 -8.72 -27.28
C LEU A 21 -9.57 -9.14 -27.96
N PRO A 22 -8.86 -8.24 -28.66
CA PRO A 22 -7.51 -8.53 -29.08
C PRO A 22 -6.71 -8.80 -27.81
N LEU A 23 -6.29 -10.04 -27.61
CA LEU A 23 -5.43 -10.41 -26.49
C LEU A 23 -4.12 -9.66 -26.67
N THR A 24 -3.96 -8.53 -25.99
CA THR A 24 -2.67 -7.86 -25.88
C THR A 24 -1.82 -8.72 -24.95
N ILE A 25 -1.06 -9.64 -25.53
CA ILE A 25 -0.12 -10.47 -24.77
C ILE A 25 0.91 -9.54 -24.12
N CYS A 26 1.21 -9.76 -22.83
CA CYS A 26 2.24 -9.01 -22.12
C CYS A 26 3.55 -9.01 -22.91
N GLY A 27 4.04 -7.83 -23.26
CA GLY A 27 5.27 -7.69 -24.02
C GLY A 27 5.78 -6.25 -24.06
N PRO A 28 7.04 -6.06 -24.47
CA PRO A 28 7.61 -4.75 -24.63
C PRO A 28 6.99 -4.02 -25.83
N LYS A 29 6.65 -2.76 -25.62
CA LYS A 29 6.26 -1.79 -26.63
C LYS A 29 7.27 -0.66 -26.64
N SER A 30 7.42 0.01 -27.78
CA SER A 30 8.28 1.18 -27.88
C SER A 30 7.54 2.39 -28.43
N THR A 31 7.96 3.56 -27.97
CA THR A 31 7.50 4.86 -28.44
C THR A 31 8.70 5.78 -28.61
N ARG A 32 8.62 6.73 -29.54
CA ARG A 32 9.70 7.71 -29.74
C ARG A 32 9.29 9.04 -29.12
N SER A 33 10.10 9.53 -28.19
CA SER A 33 9.86 10.81 -27.52
C SER A 33 11.16 11.54 -27.22
N VAL A 34 11.07 12.85 -27.05
CA VAL A 34 12.20 13.69 -26.65
C VAL A 34 12.27 13.71 -25.12
N ILE A 35 13.37 13.20 -24.56
CA ILE A 35 13.61 13.27 -23.12
C ILE A 35 13.89 14.72 -22.74
N LYS A 36 13.18 15.20 -21.71
CA LYS A 36 13.36 16.52 -21.10
C LYS A 36 13.67 16.36 -19.63
N TYR A 37 14.83 16.87 -19.20
CA TYR A 37 15.27 16.77 -17.82
C TYR A 37 16.02 18.03 -17.40
N LYS A 38 15.60 18.63 -16.27
CA LYS A 38 16.19 19.87 -15.70
C LYS A 38 16.37 21.02 -16.70
N GLY A 39 15.45 21.19 -17.64
CA GLY A 39 15.53 22.24 -18.67
C GLY A 39 16.47 21.94 -19.83
N CYS A 40 17.00 20.72 -19.90
CA CYS A 40 17.77 20.19 -21.02
C CYS A 40 16.92 19.18 -21.80
N GLU A 41 17.13 19.11 -23.12
CA GLU A 41 16.38 18.20 -23.99
C GLU A 41 17.29 17.44 -24.95
N ALA A 42 16.89 16.22 -25.31
CA ALA A 42 17.62 15.44 -26.29
C ALA A 42 17.51 16.08 -27.67
N SER A 43 18.60 16.12 -28.44
CA SER A 43 18.61 16.72 -29.78
C SER A 43 17.73 15.97 -30.78
N SER A 44 17.38 14.71 -30.50
CA SER A 44 16.48 13.90 -31.33
C SER A 44 15.60 13.01 -30.46
N PRO A 45 14.40 12.61 -30.94
CA PRO A 45 13.56 11.65 -30.24
C PRO A 45 14.29 10.32 -30.04
N VAL A 46 14.30 9.84 -28.81
CA VAL A 46 14.87 8.54 -28.45
C VAL A 46 13.77 7.49 -28.31
N GLU A 47 14.14 6.23 -28.46
CA GLU A 47 13.24 5.11 -28.28
C GLU A 47 13.09 4.77 -26.79
N LEU A 48 11.86 4.92 -26.29
CA LEU A 48 11.46 4.59 -24.93
C LEU A 48 10.62 3.33 -24.97
N THR A 49 10.96 2.36 -24.12
CA THR A 49 10.22 1.10 -24.01
C THR A 49 9.36 1.05 -22.75
N TYR A 50 8.23 0.38 -22.84
CA TYR A 50 7.28 0.14 -21.74
C TYR A 50 6.64 -1.24 -21.90
N CYS A 51 6.26 -1.86 -20.79
CA CYS A 51 5.50 -3.12 -20.83
C CYS A 51 4.01 -2.82 -20.96
N GLU A 52 3.35 -3.49 -21.91
CA GLU A 52 1.91 -3.42 -22.06
C GLU A 52 1.34 -4.80 -22.38
N GLY A 53 0.23 -5.13 -21.75
CA GLY A 53 -0.56 -6.31 -22.06
C GLY A 53 -1.32 -6.84 -20.86
N GLN A 54 -2.01 -7.95 -21.09
CA GLN A 54 -2.86 -8.63 -20.14
C GLN A 54 -2.13 -9.83 -19.54
N CYS A 55 -2.22 -9.95 -18.22
CA CYS A 55 -1.76 -11.09 -17.45
C CYS A 55 -2.94 -11.77 -16.75
N GLY A 56 -2.78 -13.03 -16.39
CA GLY A 56 -3.82 -13.78 -15.69
C GLY A 56 -4.03 -13.25 -14.27
N SER A 57 -5.29 -13.09 -13.89
CA SER A 57 -5.69 -12.86 -12.50
C SER A 57 -6.93 -13.67 -12.17
N SER A 58 -7.05 -14.08 -10.92
CA SER A 58 -8.20 -14.84 -10.43
C SER A 58 -8.47 -14.53 -8.96
N SER A 59 -9.72 -14.74 -8.55
CA SER A 59 -10.15 -14.67 -7.16
C SER A 59 -11.14 -15.79 -6.93
N ILE A 60 -10.73 -16.78 -6.15
CA ILE A 60 -11.44 -18.06 -6.00
C ILE A 60 -11.71 -18.31 -4.51
N TYR A 61 -12.96 -18.62 -4.16
CA TYR A 61 -13.33 -18.95 -2.79
C TYR A 61 -12.69 -20.26 -2.33
N SER A 62 -11.97 -20.22 -1.20
CA SER A 62 -11.34 -21.39 -0.57
C SER A 62 -12.16 -21.83 0.64
N TYR A 63 -12.96 -22.90 0.47
CA TYR A 63 -13.80 -23.45 1.54
C TYR A 63 -12.99 -23.94 2.77
N LYS A 64 -11.75 -24.39 2.56
CA LYS A 64 -10.87 -24.84 3.66
C LYS A 64 -10.42 -23.69 4.56
N ALA A 65 -10.21 -22.52 3.98
CA ALA A 65 -9.74 -21.33 4.70
C ALA A 65 -10.88 -20.32 4.97
N ASN A 66 -12.11 -20.62 4.52
CA ASN A 66 -13.27 -19.74 4.55
C ASN A 66 -12.95 -18.30 4.10
N THR A 67 -12.16 -18.15 3.03
CA THR A 67 -11.71 -16.85 2.52
C THR A 67 -11.54 -16.87 1.00
N MET A 68 -11.50 -15.69 0.39
CA MET A 68 -11.18 -15.53 -1.03
C MET A 68 -9.67 -15.64 -1.23
N ASN A 69 -9.24 -16.55 -2.12
CA ASN A 69 -7.85 -16.67 -2.55
C ASN A 69 -7.64 -15.84 -3.80
N HIS A 70 -6.75 -14.85 -3.72
CA HIS A 70 -6.47 -13.92 -4.81
C HIS A 70 -5.13 -14.29 -5.46
N SER A 71 -5.12 -14.35 -6.79
CA SER A 71 -3.90 -14.49 -7.57
C SER A 71 -3.89 -13.38 -8.62
N CYS A 72 -2.91 -12.49 -8.54
CA CYS A 72 -2.72 -11.41 -9.50
C CYS A 72 -1.36 -11.55 -10.16
N SER A 73 -1.30 -11.22 -11.44
CA SER A 73 -0.04 -11.00 -12.14
C SER A 73 -0.15 -9.72 -12.95
N CYS A 74 0.92 -8.95 -12.98
CA CYS A 74 1.02 -7.71 -13.76
C CYS A 74 2.12 -7.84 -14.81
N CYS A 75 1.90 -7.20 -15.96
CA CYS A 75 2.90 -7.13 -17.02
C CYS A 75 4.00 -6.16 -16.60
N LYS A 76 5.19 -6.68 -16.29
CA LYS A 76 6.31 -5.92 -15.75
C LYS A 76 7.61 -6.26 -16.47
N GLU A 77 8.59 -5.39 -16.34
CA GLU A 77 9.93 -5.58 -16.89
C GLU A 77 10.63 -6.78 -16.25
N LEU A 78 11.04 -7.74 -17.09
CA LEU A 78 11.83 -8.90 -16.68
C LEU A 78 13.33 -8.62 -16.84
N ARG A 79 13.71 -7.94 -17.93
CA ARG A 79 15.08 -7.56 -18.21
C ARG A 79 15.16 -6.12 -18.70
N THR A 80 16.12 -5.39 -18.15
CA THR A 80 16.37 -3.99 -18.50
C THR A 80 17.85 -3.76 -18.78
N THR A 81 18.13 -2.86 -19.71
CA THR A 81 19.45 -2.34 -20.05
C THR A 81 19.47 -0.83 -19.85
N GLU A 82 20.58 -0.27 -19.39
CA GLU A 82 20.75 1.18 -19.29
C GLU A 82 21.26 1.76 -20.62
N LYS A 83 20.59 2.79 -21.14
CA LYS A 83 20.99 3.52 -22.34
C LYS A 83 21.35 4.96 -22.00
N GLN A 84 22.34 5.51 -22.68
CA GLN A 84 22.79 6.89 -22.49
C GLN A 84 22.39 7.77 -23.67
N VAL A 85 22.03 9.01 -23.37
CA VAL A 85 21.80 10.07 -24.36
C VAL A 85 22.36 11.38 -23.83
N THR A 86 22.95 12.18 -24.71
CA THR A 86 23.41 13.53 -24.37
C THR A 86 22.26 14.52 -24.59
N LEU A 87 21.89 15.24 -23.55
CA LEU A 87 20.91 16.31 -23.57
C LEU A 87 21.61 17.65 -23.79
N THR A 88 20.98 18.55 -24.54
CA THR A 88 21.43 19.93 -24.74
C THR A 88 20.56 20.86 -23.90
N CYS A 89 21.19 21.70 -23.09
CA CYS A 89 20.54 22.65 -22.22
C CYS A 89 20.41 24.03 -22.91
N ALA A 90 19.51 24.88 -22.42
CA ALA A 90 19.30 26.22 -22.99
C ALA A 90 20.53 27.14 -22.87
N ASP A 91 21.44 26.86 -21.94
CA ASP A 91 22.71 27.57 -21.75
C ASP A 91 23.83 27.08 -22.70
N GLY A 92 23.54 26.11 -23.58
CA GLY A 92 24.51 25.50 -24.49
C GLY A 92 25.39 24.42 -23.86
N SER A 93 25.20 24.12 -22.56
CA SER A 93 25.87 22.98 -21.93
C SER A 93 25.27 21.64 -22.38
N THR A 94 26.05 20.58 -22.19
CA THR A 94 25.62 19.21 -22.49
C THR A 94 25.58 18.39 -21.20
N LEU A 95 24.58 17.52 -21.09
CA LEU A 95 24.36 16.67 -19.93
C LEU A 95 24.15 15.23 -20.40
N ASP A 96 25.01 14.32 -19.99
CA ASP A 96 24.79 12.89 -20.23
C ASP A 96 23.70 12.36 -19.29
N TYR A 97 22.69 11.74 -19.88
CA TYR A 97 21.53 11.22 -19.19
C TYR A 97 21.36 9.74 -19.50
N SER A 98 21.39 8.92 -18.45
CA SER A 98 21.08 7.50 -18.52
C SER A 98 19.60 7.25 -18.26
N TYR A 99 18.99 6.37 -19.06
CA TYR A 99 17.62 5.91 -18.87
C TYR A 99 17.53 4.39 -18.99
N ILE A 100 16.51 3.84 -18.33
CA ILE A 100 16.23 2.41 -18.34
C ILE A 100 15.51 2.05 -19.63
N TYR A 101 16.01 1.05 -20.33
CA TYR A 101 15.43 0.46 -21.52
C TYR A 101 14.99 -0.97 -21.19
N ILE A 102 13.70 -1.26 -21.35
CA ILE A 102 13.13 -2.58 -21.16
C ILE A 102 13.42 -3.44 -22.38
N ASP A 103 14.10 -4.57 -22.17
CA ASP A 103 14.38 -5.58 -23.21
C ASP A 103 13.27 -6.63 -23.28
N GLU A 104 12.78 -7.06 -22.11
CA GLU A 104 11.84 -8.17 -21.96
C GLU A 104 10.80 -7.84 -20.88
N CYS A 105 9.57 -8.27 -21.10
CA CYS A 105 8.46 -8.15 -20.16
C CYS A 105 7.88 -9.53 -19.88
N ASP A 106 7.39 -9.74 -18.67
CA ASP A 106 6.69 -10.97 -18.28
C ASP A 106 5.56 -10.69 -17.28
N CYS A 107 4.69 -11.68 -17.09
CA CYS A 107 3.66 -11.66 -16.08
C CYS A 107 4.25 -12.04 -14.73
N ILE A 108 4.56 -11.01 -13.93
CA ILE A 108 5.14 -11.18 -12.60
C ILE A 108 4.01 -11.21 -11.57
N GLY A 109 3.98 -12.28 -10.78
CA GLY A 109 3.05 -12.45 -9.66
C GLY A 109 3.21 -11.32 -8.65
N ASN A 110 2.09 -10.75 -8.22
CA ASN A 110 2.06 -9.66 -7.26
C ASN A 110 1.04 -9.94 -6.16
N GLU A 111 1.35 -9.47 -4.95
CA GLU A 111 0.37 -9.41 -3.87
C GLU A 111 -0.76 -8.47 -4.30
N CYS A 112 -1.96 -9.03 -4.46
CA CYS A 112 -3.16 -8.20 -4.57
C CYS A 112 -3.39 -7.63 -3.18
N THR A 113 -3.51 -6.32 -3.02
CA THR A 113 -4.02 -5.80 -1.75
C THR A 113 -5.44 -6.32 -1.60
N PRO A 114 -5.75 -7.13 -0.57
CA PRO A 114 -7.12 -7.51 -0.33
C PRO A 114 -7.85 -6.23 0.03
N GLN A 115 -8.68 -5.73 -0.89
CA GLN A 115 -9.75 -4.84 -0.45
C GLN A 115 -10.61 -5.71 0.44
N SER A 116 -10.53 -5.47 1.75
CA SER A 116 -11.32 -6.16 2.76
C SER A 116 -12.79 -5.99 2.41
N THR A 117 -13.31 -6.89 1.59
CA THR A 117 -14.73 -7.17 1.49
C THR A 117 -15.05 -8.07 2.68
N SER A 118 -14.80 -7.54 3.89
CA SER A 118 -15.31 -8.17 5.09
C SER A 118 -16.83 -8.15 4.97
N SER A 119 -17.43 -9.32 5.13
CA SER A 119 -18.89 -9.40 5.32
C SER A 119 -19.28 -8.42 6.43
N PRO A 120 -20.45 -7.76 6.37
CA PRO A 120 -20.94 -6.88 7.45
C PRO A 120 -20.88 -7.52 8.85
N GLU A 121 -20.90 -8.85 8.94
CA GLU A 121 -20.77 -9.60 10.19
C GLU A 121 -19.32 -9.62 10.73
N GLN A 122 -18.31 -9.70 9.86
CA GLN A 122 -16.90 -9.70 10.27
C GLN A 122 -16.43 -8.31 10.72
N GLN A 123 -16.95 -7.24 10.10
CA GLN A 123 -16.70 -5.86 10.55
C GLN A 123 -17.25 -5.61 11.96
N LYS A 124 -18.50 -6.04 12.23
CA LYS A 124 -19.09 -5.91 13.57
C LYS A 124 -18.30 -6.66 14.64
N GLN A 125 -17.77 -7.84 14.31
CA GLN A 125 -17.01 -8.64 15.27
C GLN A 125 -15.65 -8.01 15.61
N GLN A 126 -14.98 -7.42 14.61
CA GLN A 126 -13.72 -6.69 14.83
C GLN A 126 -13.94 -5.37 15.59
N GLU A 127 -14.99 -4.62 15.28
CA GLU A 127 -15.37 -3.40 16.02
C GLU A 127 -15.71 -3.71 17.48
N GLN A 128 -16.43 -4.82 17.74
CA GLN A 128 -16.72 -5.26 19.11
C GLN A 128 -15.46 -5.67 19.87
N GLN A 129 -14.51 -6.35 19.23
CA GLN A 129 -13.24 -6.70 19.87
C GLN A 129 -12.40 -5.46 20.19
N GLN A 130 -12.30 -4.50 19.27
CA GLN A 130 -11.58 -3.25 19.51
C GLN A 130 -12.22 -2.43 20.64
N GLN A 131 -13.55 -2.33 20.69
CA GLN A 131 -14.25 -1.64 21.77
C GLN A 131 -14.03 -2.32 23.14
N GLN A 132 -13.97 -3.66 23.17
CA GLN A 132 -13.68 -4.41 24.39
C GLN A 132 -12.24 -4.20 24.87
N GLU A 133 -11.26 -4.22 23.97
CA GLU A 133 -9.86 -3.95 24.30
C GLU A 133 -9.67 -2.52 24.81
N GLU A 134 -10.33 -1.54 24.18
CA GLU A 134 -10.26 -0.13 24.60
C GLU A 134 -10.92 0.11 25.97
N GLN A 135 -12.05 -0.56 26.25
CA GLN A 135 -12.68 -0.54 27.57
C GLN A 135 -11.79 -1.16 28.65
N GLN A 136 -11.15 -2.30 28.36
CA GLN A 136 -10.22 -2.94 29.30
C GLN A 136 -9.03 -2.04 29.62
N GLN A 137 -8.45 -1.37 28.61
CA GLN A 137 -7.34 -0.43 28.82
C GLN A 137 -7.77 0.79 29.65
N GLN A 138 -8.98 1.30 29.44
CA GLN A 138 -9.51 2.42 30.24
C GLN A 138 -9.75 2.02 31.70
N GLU A 139 -10.31 0.83 31.95
CA GLU A 139 -10.50 0.31 33.30
C GLU A 139 -9.17 0.09 34.02
N GLU A 140 -8.16 -0.46 33.33
CA GLU A 140 -6.83 -0.65 33.88
C GLU A 140 -6.15 0.68 34.22
N GLN A 141 -6.28 1.69 33.35
CA GLN A 141 -5.78 3.04 33.64
C GLN A 141 -6.48 3.68 34.83
N GLN A 142 -7.80 3.51 34.97
CA GLN A 142 -8.54 4.02 36.13
C GLN A 142 -8.09 3.34 37.43
N GLN A 143 -7.89 2.02 37.42
CA GLN A 143 -7.38 1.30 38.58
C GLN A 143 -5.98 1.78 38.97
N GLN A 144 -5.07 1.94 38.00
CA GLN A 144 -3.73 2.47 38.26
C GLN A 144 -3.77 3.90 38.83
N GLN A 145 -4.66 4.76 38.33
CA GLN A 145 -4.83 6.10 38.88
C GLN A 145 -5.37 6.08 40.31
N GLN A 146 -6.33 5.19 40.59
CA GLN A 146 -6.88 5.05 41.93
C GLN A 146 -5.83 4.54 42.92
N GLU A 147 -5.05 3.52 42.54
CA GLU A 147 -3.93 3.02 43.36
C GLU A 147 -2.89 4.10 43.62
N GLN A 148 -2.55 4.93 42.63
CA GLN A 148 -1.63 6.06 42.81
C GLN A 148 -2.20 7.11 43.76
N GLN A 149 -3.49 7.43 43.67
CA GLN A 149 -4.13 8.36 44.60
C GLN A 149 -4.17 7.81 46.02
N GLU A 150 -4.44 6.51 46.19
CA GLU A 150 -4.42 5.85 47.50
C GLU A 150 -3.00 5.84 48.10
N GLN A 151 -1.96 5.59 47.28
CA GLN A 151 -0.56 5.68 47.72
C GLN A 151 -0.19 7.10 48.14
N GLN A 152 -0.55 8.12 47.35
CA GLN A 152 -0.30 9.53 47.71
C GLN A 152 -0.99 9.92 49.02
N GLN A 153 -2.25 9.50 49.22
CA GLN A 153 -2.96 9.76 50.48
C GLN A 153 -2.31 9.06 51.67
N GLN A 154 -1.79 7.84 51.49
CA GLN A 154 -1.06 7.13 52.54
C GLN A 154 0.27 7.80 52.87
N GLU A 155 1.02 8.26 51.87
CA GLU A 155 2.26 9.02 52.06
C GLU A 155 1.98 10.33 52.81
N GLU A 156 0.98 11.11 52.39
CA GLU A 156 0.58 12.34 53.09
C GLU A 156 0.16 12.08 54.55
N GLN A 157 -0.58 10.99 54.82
CA GLN A 157 -0.95 10.61 56.18
C GLN A 157 0.26 10.21 57.03
N GLN A 158 1.23 9.48 56.45
CA GLN A 158 2.47 9.11 57.12
C GLN A 158 3.32 10.35 57.45
N GLU A 159 3.45 11.30 56.51
CA GLU A 159 4.15 12.57 56.76
C GLU A 159 3.48 13.39 57.87
N GLN A 160 2.15 13.49 57.87
CA GLN A 160 1.41 14.17 58.94
C GLN A 160 1.60 13.49 60.31
N GLN A 161 1.60 12.15 60.36
CA GLN A 161 1.87 11.41 61.60
C GLN A 161 3.30 11.67 62.10
N GLN A 162 4.31 11.63 61.23
CA GLN A 162 5.69 11.92 61.60
C GLN A 162 5.86 13.36 62.12
N GLN A 163 5.21 14.34 61.49
CA GLN A 163 5.22 15.73 61.97
C GLN A 163 4.55 15.87 63.34
N GLN A 164 3.44 15.18 63.58
CA GLN A 164 2.78 15.15 64.90
C GLN A 164 3.67 14.51 65.97
N GLU A 165 4.36 13.41 65.65
CA GLU A 165 5.30 12.75 66.56
C GLU A 165 6.49 13.66 66.89
N GLN A 166 7.06 14.36 65.90
CA GLN A 166 8.13 15.34 66.12
C GLN A 166 7.67 16.50 67.01
N GLN A 167 6.49 17.07 66.78
CA GLN A 167 5.93 18.13 67.62
C GLN A 167 5.69 17.66 69.07
N GLN A 168 5.24 16.42 69.28
CA GLN A 168 5.05 15.87 70.64
C GLN A 168 6.39 15.71 71.39
N GLN A 169 7.47 15.38 70.69
CA GLN A 169 8.81 15.27 71.28
C GLN A 169 9.39 16.64 71.65
N GLU A 170 9.12 17.69 70.88
CA GLU A 170 9.54 19.06 71.20
C GLU A 170 8.80 19.65 72.43
N ILE A 171 7.56 19.25 72.67
CA ILE A 171 6.76 19.71 73.83
C ILE A 171 7.19 19.06 75.16
N GLN A 172 7.94 17.94 75.11
CA GLN A 172 8.42 17.23 76.30
C GLN A 172 9.83 17.63 76.78
N GLN A 173 10.48 18.63 76.15
CA GLN A 173 11.74 19.25 76.59
C GLN A 173 11.52 20.65 77.15
#